data_AF-A0A7S0W214-F1
#
_entry.id   AF-A0A7S0W214-F1
#
_cell.length_a   1.000
_cell.length_b   1.000
_cell.length_c   1.000
_cell.angle_alpha   90.00
_cell.angle_beta   90.00
_cell.angle_gamma   90.00
#
_symmetry.space_group_name_H-M   'P 1'
#
loop_
_entity.id
_entity.type
_entity.pdbx_description
1 polymer ?
#
loop_
_entity_poly.entity_id
_entity_poly.type
_entity_poly.pdbx_seq_one_letter_code
_entity_poly.pdbx_strand_id
1 'polypeptide(L)'
;GEEPKPLYTDIQECGFYGENLTRHAVVSKAIAGVLTERKRVRVRRTLEISTLYRVQGKGWSGSKRLEELRKRRTEMMKGDNLNQKRRTRSQHEEEDYLDEFGEELEDRFRLGHCEVPDMLITEDAREAHLFRSFNGVVVDPVENERDRGLANIWSEEEKQVFVEKLVDFASRPEREGVKKNFYAISHYLPNKSTRDCIEFYYQNKKAKYFKQLYRR
;
A
#
# COMPACT_ATOMS: atom_id res chain seq x y z
N GLY A 1 22.19 36.06 -21.41
CA GLY A 1 21.89 34.76 -20.79
C GLY A 1 21.24 33.91 -21.84
N GLU A 2 21.97 32.94 -22.38
CA GLU A 2 21.40 31.98 -23.34
C GLU A 2 20.77 30.82 -22.57
N GLU A 3 19.53 30.50 -22.91
CA GLU A 3 18.83 29.34 -22.35
C GLU A 3 19.53 28.03 -22.78
N PRO A 4 19.63 27.04 -21.89
CA PRO A 4 20.23 25.76 -22.22
C PRO A 4 19.39 25.06 -23.30
N LYS A 5 20.03 24.72 -24.42
CA LYS A 5 19.39 23.97 -25.51
C LYS A 5 18.98 22.57 -25.03
N PRO A 6 17.80 22.08 -25.42
CA PRO A 6 17.34 20.75 -25.05
C PRO A 6 18.27 19.67 -25.60
N LEU A 7 18.45 18.59 -24.83
CA LEU A 7 19.31 17.45 -25.16
C LEU A 7 18.91 16.74 -26.46
N TYR A 8 17.63 16.80 -26.83
CA TYR A 8 17.10 16.26 -28.08
C TYR A 8 16.14 17.30 -28.67
N THR A 9 16.18 17.47 -29.98
CA THR A 9 15.26 18.31 -30.74
C THR A 9 14.09 17.50 -31.30
N ASP A 10 14.32 16.21 -31.58
CA ASP A 10 13.30 15.23 -31.95
C ASP A 10 13.43 13.96 -31.09
N ILE A 11 12.32 13.31 -30.77
CA ILE A 11 12.25 12.12 -29.91
C ILE A 11 12.98 10.93 -30.59
N GLN A 12 13.03 10.93 -31.93
CA GLN A 12 13.76 9.91 -32.70
C GLN A 12 15.29 10.00 -32.56
N GLU A 13 15.82 11.13 -32.09
CA GLU A 13 17.25 11.30 -31.83
C GLU A 13 17.71 10.53 -30.57
N CYS A 14 16.77 10.09 -29.74
CA CYS A 14 17.07 9.24 -28.60
C CYS A 14 17.51 7.85 -29.09
N GLY A 15 18.75 7.45 -28.78
CA GLY A 15 19.33 6.18 -29.25
C GLY A 15 18.53 4.91 -28.87
N PHE A 16 17.68 4.99 -27.85
CA PHE A 16 16.81 3.89 -27.42
C PHE A 16 15.39 3.94 -28.01
N TYR A 17 15.04 4.96 -28.80
CA TYR A 17 13.66 5.19 -29.28
C TYR A 17 13.13 4.01 -30.10
N GLY A 18 13.91 3.48 -31.04
CA GLY A 18 13.51 2.33 -31.87
C GLY A 18 13.34 1.04 -31.07
N GLU A 19 14.24 0.77 -30.13
CA GLU A 19 14.13 -0.38 -29.20
C GLU A 19 12.90 -0.24 -28.29
N ASN A 20 12.64 0.98 -27.80
CA ASN A 20 11.49 1.23 -26.95
C ASN A 20 10.17 1.10 -27.72
N LEU A 21 10.13 1.50 -28.99
CA LEU A 21 8.94 1.35 -29.82
C LEU A 21 8.60 -0.13 -30.07
N THR A 22 9.62 -0.95 -30.34
CA THR A 22 9.45 -2.40 -30.54
C THR A 22 9.06 -3.11 -29.23
N ARG A 23 9.70 -2.77 -28.09
CA ARG A 23 9.31 -3.25 -26.77
C ARG A 23 7.88 -2.84 -26.42
N HIS A 24 7.51 -1.59 -26.68
CA HIS A 24 6.15 -1.08 -26.43
C HIS A 24 5.10 -1.79 -27.29
N ALA A 25 5.40 -2.12 -28.55
CA ALA A 25 4.48 -2.87 -29.41
C ALA A 25 4.11 -4.25 -28.83
N VAL A 26 5.05 -4.90 -28.14
CA VAL A 26 4.83 -6.19 -27.46
C VAL A 26 4.12 -5.98 -26.12
N VAL A 27 4.67 -5.08 -25.28
CA VAL A 27 4.21 -4.88 -23.90
C VAL A 27 2.83 -4.21 -23.85
N SER A 28 2.51 -3.30 -24.77
CA SER A 28 1.22 -2.58 -24.78
C SER A 28 0.02 -3.52 -24.89
N LYS A 29 0.13 -4.60 -25.68
CA LYS A 29 -0.94 -5.61 -25.80
C LYS A 29 -1.14 -6.37 -24.49
N ALA A 30 -0.05 -6.76 -23.82
CA ALA A 30 -0.11 -7.43 -22.54
C ALA A 30 -0.71 -6.52 -21.46
N ILE A 31 -0.27 -5.26 -21.38
CA ILE A 31 -0.81 -4.25 -20.48
C ILE A 31 -2.30 -4.01 -20.76
N ALA A 32 -2.70 -3.84 -22.03
CA ALA A 32 -4.09 -3.66 -22.41
C ALA A 32 -4.95 -4.86 -21.99
N GLY A 33 -4.44 -6.09 -22.12
CA GLY A 33 -5.08 -7.30 -21.63
C GLY A 33 -5.30 -7.26 -20.11
N VAL A 34 -4.25 -6.95 -19.35
CA VAL A 34 -4.33 -6.81 -17.87
C VAL A 34 -5.32 -5.73 -17.46
N LEU A 35 -5.31 -4.57 -18.12
CA LEU A 35 -6.21 -3.46 -17.81
C LEU A 35 -7.67 -3.80 -18.14
N THR A 36 -7.90 -4.50 -19.26
CA THR A 36 -9.23 -4.96 -19.66
C THR A 36 -9.77 -5.96 -18.66
N GLU A 37 -8.94 -6.91 -18.22
CA GLU A 37 -9.35 -7.90 -17.23
C GLU A 37 -9.62 -7.26 -15.86
N ARG A 38 -8.76 -6.34 -15.41
CA ARG A 38 -9.01 -5.55 -14.20
C ARG A 38 -10.32 -4.77 -14.28
N LYS A 39 -10.63 -4.16 -15.44
CA LYS A 39 -11.91 -3.48 -15.66
C LYS A 39 -13.09 -4.45 -15.57
N ARG A 40 -12.99 -5.63 -16.18
CA ARG A 40 -14.02 -6.68 -16.10
C ARG A 40 -14.26 -7.15 -14.67
N VAL A 41 -13.19 -7.45 -13.92
CA VAL A 41 -13.26 -7.85 -12.51
C VAL A 41 -13.93 -6.76 -11.67
N ARG A 42 -13.54 -5.50 -11.85
CA ARG A 42 -14.17 -4.36 -11.15
C ARG A 42 -15.67 -4.26 -11.46
N VAL A 43 -16.05 -4.32 -12.73
CA VAL A 43 -17.46 -4.26 -13.16
C VAL A 43 -18.25 -5.42 -12.56
N ARG A 44 -17.72 -6.64 -12.59
CA ARG A 44 -18.36 -7.82 -11.99
C ARG A 44 -18.57 -7.63 -10.49
N ARG A 45 -17.54 -7.21 -9.74
CA ARG A 45 -17.65 -6.95 -8.29
C ARG A 45 -18.68 -5.86 -7.98
N THR A 46 -18.70 -4.76 -8.75
CA THR A 46 -19.73 -3.72 -8.58
C THR A 46 -21.13 -4.24 -8.84
N LEU A 47 -21.29 -5.13 -9.83
CA LEU A 47 -22.55 -5.77 -10.13
C LEU A 47 -22.99 -6.66 -8.95
N GLU A 48 -22.11 -7.53 -8.47
CA GLU A 48 -22.36 -8.42 -7.31
C GLU A 48 -22.83 -7.61 -6.09
N ILE A 49 -22.08 -6.58 -5.72
CA ILE A 49 -22.44 -5.69 -4.60
C ILE A 49 -23.80 -5.02 -4.85
N SER A 50 -24.04 -4.48 -6.05
CA SER A 50 -25.32 -3.82 -6.37
C SER A 50 -26.50 -4.79 -6.33
N THR A 51 -26.30 -6.05 -6.74
CA THR A 51 -27.33 -7.09 -6.69
C THR A 51 -27.62 -7.50 -5.26
N LEU A 52 -26.59 -7.62 -4.41
CA LEU A 52 -26.75 -7.92 -2.99
C LEU A 52 -27.53 -6.80 -2.28
N TYR A 53 -27.15 -5.54 -2.48
CA TYR A 53 -27.89 -4.40 -1.93
C TYR A 53 -29.34 -4.35 -2.44
N ARG A 54 -29.59 -4.71 -3.71
CA ARG A 54 -30.95 -4.78 -4.26
C ARG A 54 -31.78 -5.87 -3.57
N VAL A 55 -31.19 -7.04 -3.29
CA VAL A 55 -31.88 -8.14 -2.59
C VAL A 55 -32.15 -7.75 -1.13
N GLN A 56 -31.16 -7.21 -0.42
CA GLN A 56 -31.34 -6.71 0.95
C GLN A 56 -32.38 -5.59 1.02
N GLY A 57 -32.34 -4.63 0.08
CA GLY A 57 -33.29 -3.53 -0.01
C GLY A 57 -34.75 -3.98 -0.15
N LYS A 58 -35.00 -5.10 -0.84
CA LYS A 58 -36.35 -5.69 -0.90
C LYS A 58 -36.82 -6.17 0.48
N GLY A 59 -35.95 -6.84 1.24
CA GLY A 59 -36.22 -7.25 2.62
C GLY A 59 -36.43 -6.06 3.56
N TRP A 60 -35.76 -4.95 3.30
CA TRP A 60 -35.89 -3.70 4.06
C TRP A 60 -37.23 -3.01 3.84
N SER A 61 -37.66 -2.87 2.58
CA SER A 61 -38.90 -2.19 2.23
C SER A 61 -40.17 -2.84 2.81
N GLY A 62 -40.11 -4.14 3.12
CA GLY A 62 -41.19 -4.93 3.71
C GLY A 62 -40.96 -5.34 5.17
N SER A 63 -39.96 -4.77 5.86
CA SER A 63 -39.70 -5.08 7.26
C SER A 63 -40.82 -4.54 8.15
N LYS A 64 -41.41 -5.39 9.01
CA LYS A 64 -42.41 -5.01 10.02
C LYS A 64 -41.95 -3.80 10.86
N ARG A 65 -40.65 -3.74 11.16
CA ARG A 65 -40.00 -2.63 11.87
C ARG A 65 -40.16 -1.28 11.16
N LEU A 66 -40.00 -1.25 9.83
CA LEU A 66 -40.15 -0.03 9.03
C LEU A 66 -41.62 0.41 8.98
N GLU A 67 -42.54 -0.54 8.93
CA GLU A 67 -43.97 -0.27 8.99
C GLU A 67 -44.40 0.30 10.36
N GLU A 68 -43.86 -0.24 11.46
CA GLU A 68 -44.06 0.27 12.82
C GLU A 68 -43.52 1.69 12.98
N LEU A 69 -42.33 1.98 12.45
CA LEU A 69 -41.77 3.35 12.45
C LEU A 69 -42.62 4.32 11.65
N ARG A 70 -43.15 3.90 10.48
CA ARG A 70 -44.09 4.71 9.69
C ARG A 70 -45.38 4.98 10.47
N LYS A 71 -45.95 3.97 11.13
CA LYS A 71 -47.15 4.13 11.97
C LYS A 71 -46.90 5.11 13.12
N ARG A 72 -45.81 4.92 13.88
CA ARG A 72 -45.39 5.85 14.95
C ARG A 72 -45.22 7.29 14.45
N ARG A 73 -44.60 7.49 13.28
CA ARG A 73 -44.47 8.82 12.65
C ARG A 73 -45.83 9.44 12.35
N THR A 74 -46.77 8.65 11.81
CA THR A 74 -48.13 9.15 11.50
C THR A 74 -48.97 9.42 12.74
N GLU A 75 -48.76 8.69 13.83
CA GLU A 75 -49.44 8.89 15.12
C GLU A 75 -48.92 10.14 15.83
N MET A 76 -47.60 10.36 15.83
CA MET A 76 -46.96 11.58 16.33
C MET A 76 -47.47 12.84 15.60
N MET A 77 -47.55 12.79 14.27
CA MET A 77 -48.08 13.92 13.47
C MET A 77 -49.58 14.18 13.69
N LYS A 78 -50.32 13.23 14.27
CA LYS A 78 -51.73 13.43 14.67
C LYS A 78 -51.86 14.02 16.08
N GLY A 79 -50.76 14.07 16.84
CA GLY A 79 -50.69 14.55 18.22
C GLY A 79 -50.54 16.06 18.39
N ASP A 80 -50.72 16.87 17.34
CA ASP A 80 -50.62 18.35 17.35
C ASP A 80 -51.77 19.06 18.13
N ASN A 81 -52.10 18.58 19.33
CA ASN A 81 -52.96 19.26 20.30
C ASN A 81 -52.17 19.97 21.42
N LEU A 82 -50.84 20.07 21.28
CA LEU A 82 -49.95 20.63 22.31
C LEU A 82 -50.14 22.13 22.57
N ASN A 83 -50.77 22.88 21.66
CA ASN A 83 -51.05 24.30 21.88
C ASN A 83 -52.07 24.55 23.00
N GLN A 84 -52.77 23.51 23.47
CA GLN A 84 -53.78 23.61 24.53
C GLN A 84 -53.21 23.46 25.95
N LYS A 85 -52.05 22.80 26.14
CA LYS A 85 -51.39 22.61 27.45
C LYS A 85 -50.53 23.81 27.92
N ARG A 86 -50.26 24.79 27.04
CA ARG A 86 -49.28 25.87 27.25
C ARG A 86 -49.67 27.01 28.20
N ARG A 87 -50.86 27.01 28.80
CA ARG A 87 -51.46 28.26 29.33
C ARG A 87 -51.45 28.49 30.85
N THR A 88 -51.04 27.54 31.68
CA THR A 88 -50.96 27.75 33.14
C THR A 88 -50.08 26.68 33.77
N ARG A 89 -49.00 27.01 34.52
CA ARG A 89 -48.49 26.24 35.71
C ARG A 89 -47.15 26.68 36.34
N SER A 90 -46.81 26.06 37.49
CA SER A 90 -45.80 26.38 38.52
C SER A 90 -44.36 25.94 38.15
N GLN A 91 -43.32 26.51 38.79
CA GLN A 91 -41.89 26.25 38.50
C GLN A 91 -41.47 24.77 38.56
N HIS A 92 -42.04 23.96 39.46
CA HIS A 92 -41.70 22.53 39.56
C HIS A 92 -42.21 21.72 38.36
N GLU A 93 -43.31 22.16 37.75
CA GLU A 93 -43.87 21.51 36.57
C GLU A 93 -43.07 21.90 35.31
N GLU A 94 -42.27 22.97 35.36
CA GLU A 94 -41.43 23.46 34.26
C GLU A 94 -40.26 22.53 33.95
N GLU A 95 -39.66 21.89 34.97
CA GLU A 95 -38.58 20.90 34.78
C GLU A 95 -39.10 19.62 34.11
N ASP A 96 -40.22 19.07 34.57
CA ASP A 96 -40.86 17.90 33.95
C ASP A 96 -41.22 18.16 32.47
N TYR A 97 -41.57 19.40 32.11
CA TYR A 97 -41.82 19.79 30.72
C TYR A 97 -40.55 19.88 29.88
N LEU A 98 -39.43 20.32 30.45
CA LEU A 98 -38.16 20.37 29.73
C LEU A 98 -37.66 18.96 29.39
N ASP A 99 -37.85 18.01 30.32
CA ASP A 99 -37.55 16.60 30.09
C ASP A 99 -38.51 16.00 29.05
N GLU A 100 -39.83 16.20 29.18
CA GLU A 100 -40.83 15.72 28.20
C GLU A 100 -40.59 16.32 26.80
N PHE A 101 -40.19 17.60 26.72
CA PHE A 101 -39.83 18.26 25.46
C PHE A 101 -38.52 17.75 24.87
N GLY A 102 -37.53 17.44 25.72
CA GLY A 102 -36.27 16.82 25.33
C GLY A 102 -36.48 15.43 24.73
N GLU A 103 -37.28 14.59 25.39
CA GLU A 103 -37.66 13.26 24.89
C GLU A 103 -38.41 13.35 23.55
N GLU A 104 -39.33 14.31 23.40
CA GLU A 104 -40.09 14.51 22.16
C GLU A 104 -39.20 15.00 21.00
N LEU A 105 -38.23 15.88 21.29
CA LEU A 105 -37.22 16.31 20.33
C LEU A 105 -36.34 15.14 19.90
N GLU A 106 -35.85 14.35 20.86
CA GLU A 106 -35.07 13.15 20.57
C GLU A 106 -35.87 12.15 19.72
N ASP A 107 -37.14 11.96 20.02
CA ASP A 107 -38.01 11.09 19.24
C ASP A 107 -38.26 11.65 17.83
N ARG A 108 -38.44 12.96 17.67
CA ARG A 108 -38.49 13.61 16.35
C ARG A 108 -37.18 13.47 15.57
N PHE A 109 -36.04 13.61 16.23
CA PHE A 109 -34.73 13.35 15.61
C PHE A 109 -34.62 11.89 15.19
N ARG A 110 -34.87 10.93 16.08
CA ARG A 110 -34.84 9.49 15.81
C ARG A 110 -35.78 9.11 14.66
N LEU A 111 -36.99 9.68 14.62
CA LEU A 111 -37.98 9.44 13.56
C LEU A 111 -37.68 10.19 12.25
N GLY A 112 -36.91 11.28 12.30
CA GLY A 112 -36.50 12.08 11.14
C GLY A 112 -35.34 11.46 10.36
N HIS A 113 -34.53 10.62 11.01
CA HIS A 113 -33.43 9.91 10.36
C HIS A 113 -33.94 8.77 9.47
N CYS A 114 -33.31 8.62 8.31
CA CYS A 114 -33.48 7.44 7.46
C CYS A 114 -32.74 6.26 8.09
N GLU A 115 -33.37 5.10 8.23
CA GLU A 115 -32.63 3.88 8.59
C GLU A 115 -31.63 3.57 7.47
N VAL A 116 -30.34 3.58 7.80
CA VAL A 116 -29.25 3.30 6.85
C VAL A 116 -29.00 1.78 6.82
N PRO A 117 -29.00 1.14 5.63
CA PRO A 117 -28.56 -0.25 5.43
C PRO A 117 -27.28 -0.62 6.14
N ASP A 118 -27.27 -1.82 6.74
CA ASP A 118 -26.04 -2.48 7.16
C ASP A 118 -25.09 -2.47 5.95
N MET A 119 -23.99 -1.73 6.08
CA MET A 119 -23.07 -1.57 4.97
C MET A 119 -22.32 -2.87 4.75
N LEU A 120 -22.41 -3.41 3.53
CA LEU A 120 -21.64 -4.58 3.11
C LEU A 120 -20.17 -4.19 2.97
N ILE A 121 -19.32 -4.73 3.85
CA ILE A 121 -17.88 -4.61 3.72
C ILE A 121 -17.41 -5.64 2.68
N THR A 122 -16.87 -5.16 1.57
CA THR A 122 -16.25 -6.02 0.55
C THR A 122 -14.97 -6.65 1.09
N GLU A 123 -14.55 -7.81 0.55
CA GLU A 123 -13.27 -8.41 0.93
C GLU A 123 -12.10 -7.45 0.74
N ASP A 124 -12.07 -6.68 -0.35
CA ASP A 124 -11.04 -5.67 -0.61
C ASP A 124 -11.03 -4.56 0.46
N ALA A 125 -12.20 -4.07 0.88
CA ALA A 125 -12.31 -3.07 1.94
C ALA A 125 -11.86 -3.66 3.28
N ARG A 126 -12.24 -4.91 3.56
CA ARG A 126 -11.81 -5.64 4.75
C ARG A 126 -10.28 -5.75 4.77
N GLU A 127 -9.67 -6.15 3.66
CA GLU A 127 -8.22 -6.24 3.51
C GLU A 127 -7.50 -4.89 3.60
N ALA A 128 -8.09 -3.81 3.06
CA ALA A 128 -7.55 -2.45 3.17
C ALA A 128 -7.54 -1.94 4.63
N HIS A 129 -8.47 -2.43 5.46
CA HIS A 129 -8.55 -2.11 6.88
C HIS A 129 -7.78 -3.08 7.79
N LEU A 130 -7.17 -4.14 7.24
CA LEU A 130 -6.26 -4.98 8.01
C LEU A 130 -4.94 -4.24 8.24
N PHE A 131 -4.49 -4.21 9.50
CA PHE A 131 -3.16 -3.72 9.84
C PHE A 131 -2.11 -4.63 9.19
N ARG A 132 -1.48 -4.14 8.12
CA ARG A 132 -0.34 -4.82 7.50
C ARG A 132 0.90 -4.53 8.35
N SER A 133 1.21 -5.46 9.25
CA SER A 133 2.44 -5.40 10.04
C SER A 133 3.66 -5.56 9.12
N PHE A 134 4.48 -4.52 9.02
CA PHE A 134 5.81 -4.60 8.41
C PHE A 134 6.89 -4.98 9.45
N ASN A 135 6.53 -5.77 10.45
CA ASN A 135 7.43 -6.17 11.55
C ASN A 135 8.68 -6.97 11.12
N GLY A 136 8.90 -7.15 9.81
CA GLY A 136 10.08 -7.83 9.27
C GLY A 136 10.12 -9.30 9.66
N VAL A 137 8.97 -9.93 9.97
CA VAL A 137 8.92 -11.36 10.26
C VAL A 137 9.37 -12.13 9.03
N VAL A 138 10.53 -12.77 9.16
CA VAL A 138 11.06 -13.71 8.19
C VAL A 138 10.55 -15.09 8.59
N VAL A 139 9.65 -15.65 7.78
CA VAL A 139 8.97 -16.93 8.06
C VAL A 139 9.97 -18.10 8.05
N ASP A 140 10.85 -18.14 7.04
CA ASP A 140 11.97 -19.06 6.98
C ASP A 140 13.28 -18.27 6.77
N PRO A 141 14.15 -18.18 7.80
CA PRO A 141 15.39 -17.43 7.69
C PRO A 141 16.41 -18.09 6.75
N VAL A 142 16.35 -19.41 6.56
CA VAL A 142 17.28 -20.14 5.69
C VAL A 142 16.94 -19.89 4.23
N GLU A 143 15.66 -19.98 3.88
CA GLU A 143 15.19 -19.68 2.52
C GLU A 143 15.45 -18.21 2.18
N ASN A 144 15.15 -17.28 3.10
CA ASN A 144 15.38 -15.86 2.88
C ASN A 144 16.87 -15.50 2.64
N GLU A 145 17.81 -16.12 3.37
CA GLU A 145 19.23 -15.91 3.12
C GLU A 145 19.69 -16.56 1.79
N ARG A 146 19.10 -17.70 1.42
CA ARG A 146 19.37 -18.33 0.11
C ARG A 146 18.93 -17.42 -1.04
N ASP A 147 17.73 -16.86 -0.94
CA ASP A 147 17.17 -15.95 -1.94
C ASP A 147 17.96 -14.65 -2.02
N ARG A 148 18.44 -14.15 -0.87
CA ARG A 148 19.35 -13.00 -0.82
C ARG A 148 20.64 -13.26 -1.61
N GLY A 149 21.19 -14.47 -1.52
CA GLY A 149 22.36 -14.89 -2.29
C GLY A 149 22.13 -14.97 -3.80
N LEU A 150 20.88 -15.24 -4.23
CA LEU A 150 20.50 -15.30 -5.65
C LEU A 150 20.27 -13.90 -6.26
N ALA A 151 19.98 -12.90 -5.44
CA ALA A 151 19.72 -11.53 -5.92
C ALA A 151 20.98 -10.81 -6.44
N ASN A 152 22.17 -11.14 -5.91
CA ASN A 152 23.44 -10.50 -6.30
C ASN A 152 24.57 -11.53 -6.47
N ILE A 153 24.54 -12.23 -7.60
CA ILE A 153 25.54 -13.25 -7.95
C ILE A 153 26.86 -12.58 -8.34
N TRP A 154 27.98 -13.20 -7.93
CA TRP A 154 29.33 -12.80 -8.33
C TRP A 154 29.75 -13.50 -9.62
N SER A 155 29.97 -12.73 -10.68
CA SER A 155 30.61 -13.21 -11.91
C SER A 155 32.09 -13.51 -11.70
N GLU A 156 32.71 -14.31 -12.58
CA GLU A 156 34.12 -14.67 -12.42
C GLU A 156 35.04 -13.47 -12.67
N GLU A 157 34.65 -12.58 -13.58
CA GLU A 157 35.31 -11.32 -13.89
C GLU A 157 35.31 -10.39 -12.66
N GLU A 158 34.16 -10.23 -12.00
CA GLU A 158 34.05 -9.42 -10.77
C GLU A 158 34.91 -9.98 -9.63
N LYS A 159 34.97 -11.31 -9.47
CA LYS A 159 35.82 -11.94 -8.45
C LYS A 159 37.30 -11.68 -8.72
N GLN A 160 37.72 -11.76 -9.98
CA GLN A 160 39.10 -11.51 -10.37
C GLN A 160 39.49 -10.05 -10.10
N VAL A 161 38.66 -9.09 -10.55
CA VAL A 161 38.89 -7.65 -10.27
C VAL A 161 38.94 -7.37 -8.77
N PHE A 162 38.05 -7.98 -7.98
CA PHE A 162 38.06 -7.83 -6.53
C PHE A 162 39.39 -8.28 -5.90
N VAL A 163 39.86 -9.47 -6.29
CA VAL A 163 41.10 -10.06 -5.76
C VAL A 163 42.32 -9.22 -6.16
N GLU A 164 42.42 -8.81 -7.42
CA GLU A 164 43.52 -7.99 -7.93
C GLU A 164 43.61 -6.67 -7.15
N LYS A 165 42.49 -5.95 -7.00
CA LYS A 165 42.45 -4.70 -6.25
C LYS A 165 42.73 -4.91 -4.77
N LEU A 166 42.27 -6.01 -4.18
CA LEU A 166 42.55 -6.34 -2.79
C LEU A 166 44.05 -6.51 -2.52
N VAL A 167 44.78 -7.18 -3.44
CA VAL A 167 46.25 -7.31 -3.36
C VAL A 167 46.93 -5.97 -3.60
N ASP A 168 46.53 -5.22 -4.64
CA ASP A 168 47.08 -3.89 -4.95
C ASP A 168 46.97 -2.93 -3.76
N PHE A 169 45.86 -2.96 -3.02
CA PHE A 169 45.68 -2.12 -1.82
C PHE A 169 46.41 -2.67 -0.60
N ALA A 170 46.56 -3.99 -0.48
CA ALA A 170 47.29 -4.61 0.63
C ALA A 170 48.82 -4.43 0.53
N SER A 171 49.36 -4.33 -0.69
CA SER A 171 50.80 -4.19 -0.97
C SER A 171 51.32 -2.75 -0.86
N ARG A 172 50.44 -1.74 -0.70
CA ARG A 172 50.86 -0.34 -0.58
C ARG A 172 51.47 -0.06 0.80
N PRO A 173 52.77 0.28 0.89
CA PRO A 173 53.46 0.47 2.17
C PRO A 173 53.08 1.80 2.85
N GLU A 174 52.67 2.82 2.10
CA GLU A 174 52.45 4.20 2.60
C GLU A 174 51.17 4.39 3.43
N ARG A 175 50.31 3.37 3.56
CA ARG A 175 49.08 3.42 4.36
C ARG A 175 49.15 2.41 5.50
N GLU A 176 50.02 2.68 6.46
CA GLU A 176 50.34 1.86 7.63
C GLU A 176 49.16 1.59 8.61
N GLY A 177 47.92 1.86 8.20
CA GLY A 177 46.70 1.58 8.99
C GLY A 177 45.53 0.96 8.22
N VAL A 178 45.56 0.92 6.87
CA VAL A 178 44.39 0.50 6.08
C VAL A 178 44.80 -0.47 4.97
N LYS A 179 45.23 -1.68 5.36
CA LYS A 179 45.53 -2.79 4.43
C LYS A 179 44.29 -3.28 3.64
N LYS A 180 43.08 -2.80 3.97
CA LYS A 180 41.79 -3.32 3.47
C LYS A 180 40.82 -2.17 3.26
N ASN A 181 40.88 -1.54 2.08
CA ASN A 181 39.97 -0.46 1.72
C ASN A 181 38.84 -0.98 0.80
N PHE A 182 37.80 -1.56 1.39
CA PHE A 182 36.65 -2.08 0.63
C PHE A 182 35.84 -0.98 -0.07
N TYR A 183 35.86 0.25 0.45
CA TYR A 183 35.22 1.40 -0.20
C TYR A 183 35.92 1.76 -1.51
N ALA A 184 37.25 1.73 -1.55
CA ALA A 184 38.00 1.96 -2.79
C ALA A 184 37.81 0.81 -3.79
N ILE A 185 37.69 -0.44 -3.31
CA ILE A 185 37.48 -1.61 -4.17
C ILE A 185 36.10 -1.59 -4.83
N SER A 186 35.04 -1.19 -4.10
CA SER A 186 33.68 -1.15 -4.65
C SER A 186 33.54 -0.17 -5.82
N HIS A 187 34.35 0.90 -5.88
CA HIS A 187 34.38 1.80 -7.04
C HIS A 187 34.81 1.12 -8.35
N TYR A 188 35.54 0.01 -8.29
CA TYR A 188 35.93 -0.76 -9.48
C TYR A 188 34.88 -1.80 -9.88
N LEU A 189 33.82 -1.97 -9.08
CA LEU A 189 32.77 -2.96 -9.29
C LEU A 189 31.40 -2.26 -9.35
N PRO A 190 30.92 -1.83 -10.54
CA PRO A 190 29.74 -0.97 -10.66
C PRO A 190 28.45 -1.61 -10.13
N ASN A 191 28.37 -2.94 -10.15
CA ASN A 191 27.21 -3.70 -9.69
C ASN A 191 27.34 -4.22 -8.24
N LYS A 192 28.40 -3.85 -7.52
CA LYS A 192 28.67 -4.34 -6.16
C LYS A 192 28.90 -3.18 -5.19
N SER A 193 28.15 -3.19 -4.09
CA SER A 193 28.31 -2.21 -3.03
C SER A 193 29.51 -2.54 -2.12
N THR A 194 29.90 -1.57 -1.29
CA THR A 194 30.91 -1.78 -0.24
C THR A 194 30.51 -2.91 0.72
N ARG A 195 29.21 -3.06 1.02
CA ARG A 195 28.68 -4.16 1.84
C ARG A 195 28.94 -5.51 1.17
N ASP A 196 28.66 -5.61 -0.13
CA ASP A 196 28.85 -6.85 -0.89
C ASP A 196 30.33 -7.25 -0.95
N CYS A 197 31.22 -6.27 -1.12
CA CYS A 197 32.68 -6.46 -1.08
C CYS A 197 33.17 -7.02 0.27
N ILE A 198 32.63 -6.50 1.38
CA ILE A 198 32.95 -6.99 2.73
C ILE A 198 32.41 -8.41 2.90
N GLU A 199 31.16 -8.64 2.54
CA GLU A 199 30.50 -9.95 2.65
C GLU A 199 31.28 -11.03 1.88
N PHE A 200 31.60 -10.76 0.61
CA PHE A 200 32.37 -11.66 -0.23
C PHE A 200 33.76 -11.98 0.36
N TYR A 201 34.45 -10.97 0.91
CA TYR A 201 35.73 -11.19 1.60
C TYR A 201 35.57 -12.15 2.78
N TYR A 202 34.60 -11.94 3.67
CA TYR A 202 34.47 -12.78 4.86
C TYR A 202 34.00 -14.20 4.54
N GLN A 203 33.19 -14.38 3.50
CA GLN A 203 32.81 -15.70 2.99
C GLN A 203 34.01 -16.46 2.41
N ASN A 204 34.90 -15.78 1.66
CA ASN A 204 35.93 -16.45 0.85
C ASN A 204 37.37 -16.35 1.38
N LYS A 205 37.69 -15.47 2.35
CA LYS A 205 39.08 -15.25 2.84
C LYS A 205 39.78 -16.50 3.40
N LYS A 206 39.02 -17.50 3.84
CA LYS A 206 39.56 -18.76 4.36
C LYS A 206 39.88 -19.78 3.26
N ALA A 207 39.34 -19.58 2.05
CA ALA A 207 39.58 -20.45 0.91
C ALA A 207 41.08 -20.49 0.57
N LYS A 208 41.56 -21.66 0.11
CA LYS A 208 42.98 -21.88 -0.21
C LYS A 208 43.48 -20.89 -1.28
N TYR A 209 42.64 -20.61 -2.28
CA TYR A 209 42.92 -19.64 -3.34
C TYR A 209 43.23 -18.25 -2.80
N PHE A 210 42.37 -17.68 -1.94
CA PHE A 210 42.57 -16.36 -1.35
C PHE A 210 43.87 -16.26 -0.54
N LYS A 211 44.24 -17.30 0.22
CA LYS A 211 45.47 -17.30 1.02
C LYS A 211 46.75 -17.31 0.18
N GLN A 212 46.72 -17.95 -0.99
CA GLN A 212 47.88 -17.96 -1.90
C GLN A 212 48.14 -16.57 -2.49
N LEU A 213 47.08 -15.84 -2.81
CA LEU A 213 47.16 -14.50 -3.40
C LEU A 213 47.68 -13.44 -2.42
N TYR A 214 47.46 -13.61 -1.12
CA TYR A 214 48.00 -12.74 -0.06
C TYR A 214 49.48 -12.94 0.26
N ARG A 215 50.09 -14.06 -0.18
CA ARG A 215 51.49 -14.41 0.11
C ARG A 215 52.46 -14.02 -1.02
N ARG A 216 51.95 -13.46 -2.11
CA ARG A 216 52.73 -12.93 -3.23
C ARG A 216 53.13 -11.50 -2.95
#